data_AF-A0A259CS99-F1
#
_entry.id   AF-A0A259CS99-F1
#
_cell.length_a   1.000
_cell.length_b   1.000
_cell.length_c   1.000
_cell.angle_alpha   90.00
_cell.angle_beta   90.00
_cell.angle_gamma   90.00
#
_symmetry.space_group_name_H-M   'P 1'
#
loop_
_entity.id
_entity.type
_entity.pdbx_description
1 polymer ?
#
loop_
_entity_poly.entity_id
_entity_poly.type
_entity_poly.pdbx_seq_one_letter_code
_entity_poly.pdbx_strand_id
1 'polypeptide(L)'
;MKAEVFLPDDYRPAEDEPFMNDRQLEYFRRKLIVWKQELLEQSADTIDNLQDSGRNVPDISDRASEETDRALELRTRDRQRKLVGKIDA
;
A
#
# COMPACT_ATOMS: atom_id res chain seq x y z
N MET A 1 10.10 16.81 21.45
CA MET A 1 10.39 15.48 20.88
C MET A 1 9.58 14.47 21.68
N LYS A 2 8.70 13.69 21.04
CA LYS A 2 8.00 12.60 21.74
C LYS A 2 9.04 11.54 22.12
N ALA A 3 8.94 10.99 23.33
CA ALA A 3 9.85 9.93 23.76
C ALA A 3 9.77 8.76 22.77
N GLU A 4 10.93 8.26 22.32
CA GLU A 4 10.98 7.06 21.49
C GLU A 4 10.56 5.87 22.36
N VAL A 5 9.39 5.32 22.07
CA VAL A 5 8.89 4.11 22.71
C VAL A 5 9.56 2.92 22.03
N PHE A 6 10.54 2.32 22.71
CA PHE A 6 11.21 1.13 22.21
C PHE A 6 10.31 -0.10 22.41
N LEU A 7 9.80 -0.66 21.31
CA LEU A 7 9.06 -1.91 21.32
C LEU A 7 9.96 -3.08 20.89
N PRO A 8 9.90 -4.23 21.60
CA PRO A 8 10.43 -5.50 21.10
C PRO A 8 9.87 -5.87 19.73
N ASP A 9 10.65 -6.58 18.93
CA ASP A 9 10.27 -6.96 17.55
C ASP A 9 9.04 -7.89 17.50
N ASP A 10 8.78 -8.63 18.57
CA ASP A 10 7.68 -9.57 18.72
C ASP A 10 6.48 -9.01 19.48
N TYR A 11 6.52 -7.72 19.87
CA TYR A 11 5.44 -7.10 20.63
C TYR A 11 4.10 -7.17 19.89
N ARG A 12 3.06 -7.58 20.63
CA ARG A 12 1.66 -7.53 20.21
C ARG A 12 0.83 -6.93 21.34
N PRO A 13 -0.15 -6.05 21.03
CA PRO A 13 -1.11 -5.58 22.02
C PRO A 13 -1.78 -6.77 22.72
N ALA A 14 -1.79 -6.76 24.04
CA ALA A 14 -2.43 -7.79 24.87
C ALA A 14 -3.64 -7.20 25.61
N GLU A 15 -4.59 -8.05 26.00
CA GLU A 15 -5.86 -7.63 26.62
C GLU A 15 -5.70 -7.10 28.05
N ASP A 16 -4.57 -7.39 28.70
CA ASP A 16 -4.21 -6.93 30.04
C ASP A 16 -3.64 -5.50 30.05
N GLU A 17 -3.41 -4.92 28.87
CA GLU A 17 -2.88 -3.57 28.73
C GLU A 17 -4.01 -2.51 28.58
N PRO A 18 -3.84 -1.31 29.15
CA PRO A 18 -4.76 -0.20 28.89
C PRO A 18 -4.88 0.09 27.39
N PHE A 19 -6.12 0.23 26.92
CA PHE A 19 -6.42 0.49 25.51
C PHE A 19 -5.76 1.79 25.03
N MET A 20 -5.09 1.72 23.87
CA MET A 20 -4.40 2.84 23.21
C MET A 20 -3.31 3.50 24.06
N ASN A 21 -2.61 2.70 24.87
CA ASN A 21 -1.38 3.15 25.53
C ASN A 21 -0.26 3.46 24.51
N ASP A 22 0.81 4.10 24.97
CA ASP A 22 1.94 4.52 24.11
C ASP A 22 2.59 3.36 23.34
N ARG A 23 2.61 2.14 23.90
CA ARG A 23 3.15 0.93 23.24
C ARG A 23 2.23 0.47 22.10
N GLN A 24 0.92 0.45 22.32
CA GLN A 24 -0.07 0.09 21.31
C GLN A 24 -0.10 1.13 20.18
N LEU A 25 -0.02 2.42 20.51
CA LEU A 25 0.05 3.49 19.52
C LEU A 25 1.28 3.36 18.63
N GLU A 26 2.46 3.10 19.21
CA GLU A 26 3.68 2.88 18.42
C GLU A 26 3.60 1.61 17.57
N TYR A 27 2.97 0.54 18.08
CA TYR A 27 2.73 -0.69 17.31
C TYR A 27 1.89 -0.44 16.06
N PHE A 28 0.75 0.24 16.21
CA PHE A 28 -0.10 0.58 15.06
C PHE A 28 0.57 1.58 14.13
N ARG A 29 1.34 2.54 14.65
CA ARG A 29 2.12 3.47 13.84
C ARG A 29 3.11 2.73 12.94
N ARG A 30 3.89 1.80 13.50
CA ARG A 30 4.84 0.98 12.72
C ARG A 30 4.12 0.16 11.65
N LYS A 31 3.00 -0.49 11.99
CA LYS A 31 2.18 -1.23 11.03
C LYS A 31 1.66 -0.37 9.88
N LEU A 32 1.16 0.82 10.18
CA LEU A 32 0.66 1.76 9.17
C LEU A 32 1.79 2.24 8.24
N ILE A 33 2.98 2.48 8.77
CA ILE A 33 4.17 2.86 7.98
C ILE A 33 4.59 1.72 7.05
N VAL A 34 4.70 0.50 7.56
CA VAL A 34 5.04 -0.68 6.74
C VAL A 34 4.00 -0.87 5.65
N TRP A 35 2.71 -0.83 6.00
CA TRP A 35 1.64 -0.99 5.02
C TRP A 35 1.67 0.12 3.95
N LYS A 36 1.96 1.37 4.33
CA LYS A 36 2.15 2.45 3.37
C LYS A 36 3.33 2.19 2.44
N GLN A 37 4.46 1.71 2.95
CA GLN A 37 5.64 1.39 2.14
C GLN A 37 5.32 0.28 1.14
N GLU A 38 4.69 -0.81 1.58
CA GLU A 38 4.24 -1.89 0.70
C GLU A 38 3.31 -1.40 -0.42
N LEU A 39 2.37 -0.50 -0.11
CA LEU A 39 1.48 0.09 -1.12
C LEU A 39 2.22 0.96 -2.14
N LEU A 40 3.28 1.67 -1.72
CA LEU A 40 4.10 2.50 -2.59
C LEU A 40 5.00 1.65 -3.49
N GLU A 41 5.61 0.61 -2.96
CA GLU A 41 6.42 -0.36 -3.71
C GLU A 41 5.58 -1.07 -4.77
N GLN A 42 4.44 -1.65 -4.38
CA GLN A 42 3.51 -2.27 -5.34
C GLN A 42 3.04 -1.29 -6.43
N SER A 43 2.83 -0.02 -6.07
CA SER A 43 2.46 0.99 -7.04
C SER A 43 3.58 1.32 -8.03
N ALA A 44 4.85 1.26 -7.60
CA ALA A 44 5.99 1.47 -8.49
C ALA A 44 6.12 0.30 -9.49
N ASP A 45 6.08 -0.94 -8.99
CA ASP A 45 6.15 -2.15 -9.83
C ASP A 45 5.03 -2.19 -10.87
N THR A 46 3.80 -1.79 -10.48
CA THR A 46 2.66 -1.74 -11.41
C THR A 46 2.86 -0.69 -12.51
N ILE A 47 3.47 0.45 -12.19
CA ILE A 47 3.75 1.50 -13.19
C ILE A 47 4.77 1.00 -14.20
N ASP A 48 5.82 0.31 -13.74
CA ASP A 48 6.85 -0.25 -14.62
C ASP A 48 6.23 -1.30 -15.57
N ASN A 49 5.39 -2.20 -15.04
CA ASN A 49 4.65 -3.17 -15.86
C ASN A 49 3.73 -2.50 -16.90
N LEU A 50 3.05 -1.41 -16.54
CA LEU A 50 2.19 -0.62 -17.43
C LEU A 50 2.95 0.11 -18.54
N GLN A 51 4.22 0.46 -18.31
CA GLN A 51 5.07 1.09 -19.33
C GLN A 51 5.55 0.08 -20.38
N ASP A 52 5.82 -1.17 -19.96
CA ASP A 52 6.30 -2.23 -20.85
C ASP A 52 5.18 -2.86 -21.70
N SER A 53 3.96 -2.95 -21.16
CA SER A 53 2.80 -3.57 -21.82
C SER A 53 2.22 -2.76 -23.00
N GLY A 54 2.59 -1.50 -23.19
CA GLY A 54 2.00 -0.62 -24.21
C GLY A 54 2.60 -0.73 -25.63
N ARG A 55 3.48 -1.69 -25.91
CA ARG A 55 4.24 -1.73 -27.17
C ARG A 55 3.64 -2.72 -28.17
N ASN A 56 2.84 -2.18 -29.09
CA ASN A 56 2.54 -2.75 -30.42
C ASN A 56 1.81 -4.09 -30.43
N VAL A 57 0.58 -4.15 -29.96
CA VAL A 57 -0.32 -5.26 -30.28
C VAL A 57 -0.88 -5.11 -31.70
N PRO A 58 -0.57 -6.04 -32.63
CA PRO A 58 -1.03 -5.96 -34.01
C PRO A 58 -2.53 -6.27 -34.15
N ASP A 59 -3.05 -7.18 -33.31
CA ASP A 59 -4.44 -7.64 -33.36
C ASP A 59 -5.40 -6.72 -32.58
N ILE A 60 -6.58 -6.47 -33.14
CA ILE A 60 -7.58 -5.55 -32.57
C ILE A 60 -8.24 -6.15 -31.31
N SER A 61 -8.45 -7.47 -31.29
CA SER A 61 -9.06 -8.16 -30.15
C SER A 61 -8.10 -8.25 -28.96
N ASP A 62 -6.82 -8.49 -29.22
CA ASP A 62 -5.77 -8.48 -28.20
C ASP A 62 -5.61 -7.06 -27.63
N ARG A 63 -5.64 -6.04 -28.48
CA ARG A 63 -5.59 -4.63 -28.04
C ARG A 63 -6.77 -4.25 -27.14
N ALA A 64 -7.98 -4.72 -27.45
CA ALA A 64 -9.15 -4.44 -26.63
C ALA A 64 -9.05 -5.11 -25.25
N SER A 65 -8.48 -6.31 -25.19
CA SER A 65 -8.22 -7.02 -23.93
C SER A 65 -7.21 -6.26 -23.07
N GLU A 66 -6.06 -5.87 -23.63
CA GLU A 66 -5.03 -5.13 -22.89
C GLU A 66 -5.52 -3.78 -22.36
N GLU A 67 -6.30 -3.04 -23.14
CA GLU A 67 -6.86 -1.76 -22.67
C GLU A 67 -7.84 -1.96 -21.50
N THR A 68 -8.58 -3.07 -21.49
CA THR A 68 -9.49 -3.41 -20.39
C THR A 68 -8.72 -3.72 -19.11
N ASP A 69 -7.67 -4.53 -19.23
CA ASP A 69 -6.81 -4.89 -18.10
C ASP A 69 -6.10 -3.65 -17.54
N ARG A 70 -5.57 -2.79 -18.42
CA ARG A 70 -4.98 -1.50 -18.05
C ARG A 70 -5.98 -0.60 -17.32
N ALA A 71 -7.22 -0.51 -17.79
CA ALA A 71 -8.25 0.29 -17.14
C ALA A 71 -8.57 -0.24 -15.72
N LEU A 72 -8.52 -1.56 -15.52
CA LEU A 72 -8.69 -2.18 -14.21
C LEU A 72 -7.52 -1.84 -13.27
N GLU A 73 -6.28 -1.95 -13.75
CA GLU A 73 -5.08 -1.62 -12.97
C GLU A 73 -5.06 -0.15 -12.52
N LEU A 74 -5.38 0.78 -13.44
CA LEU A 74 -5.46 2.21 -13.12
C LEU A 74 -6.50 2.50 -12.02
N ARG A 75 -7.65 1.82 -12.04
CA ARG A 75 -8.67 1.94 -10.99
C ARG A 75 -8.20 1.40 -9.65
N THR A 76 -7.50 0.27 -9.63
CA THR A 76 -6.92 -0.31 -8.42
C THR A 76 -5.89 0.63 -7.81
N ARG A 77 -5.00 1.21 -8.64
CA ARG A 77 -4.01 2.20 -8.20
C ARG A 77 -4.66 3.44 -7.59
N ASP A 78 -5.71 3.97 -8.20
CA ASP A 78 -6.42 5.12 -7.65
C ASP A 78 -7.03 4.83 -6.26
N ARG A 79 -7.45 3.58 -6.01
CA ARG A 79 -7.89 3.13 -4.68
C ARG A 79 -6.73 3.04 -3.69
N GLN A 80 -5.60 2.46 -4.09
CA GLN A 80 -4.40 2.39 -3.26
C GLN A 80 -3.89 3.80 -2.88
N ARG A 81 -3.88 4.74 -3.83
CA ARG A 81 -3.52 6.14 -3.57
C ARG A 81 -4.43 6.79 -2.53
N LYS A 82 -5.75 6.55 -2.61
CA LYS A 82 -6.71 7.03 -1.60
C LYS A 82 -6.49 6.36 -0.24
N LEU A 83 -6.09 5.09 -0.21
CA LEU A 83 -5.77 4.37 1.02
C LEU A 83 -4.52 4.96 1.69
N VAL A 84 -3.46 5.27 0.94
CA VAL A 84 -2.27 5.97 1.46
C VAL A 84 -2.68 7.32 2.08
N GLY A 85 -3.54 8.08 1.40
CA GLY A 85 -4.06 9.34 1.96
C GLY A 85 -4.87 9.17 3.25
N LYS A 86 -5.48 7.99 3.49
CA LYS A 86 -6.15 7.67 4.77
C LYS A 86 -5.18 7.22 5.85
N ILE A 87 -4.03 6.65 5.48
CA ILE A 87 -2.98 6.25 6.42
C ILE A 87 -2.26 7.50 6.96
N ASP A 88 -2.10 8.53 6.13
CA ASP A 88 -1.42 9.78 6.48
C ASP A 88 -2.29 10.78 7.27
N ALA A 89 -3.62 10.59 7.28
CA ALA A 89 -4.58 11.45 7.94
C ALA A 89 -4.77 11.09 9.43
#